data_AF-A0A536WHF9-F1
#
_entry.id   AF-A0A536WHF9-F1
#
_cell.length_a   1.000
_cell.length_b   1.000
_cell.length_c   1.000
_cell.angle_alpha   90.00
_cell.angle_beta   90.00
_cell.angle_gamma   90.00
#
_symmetry.space_group_name_H-M   'P 1'
#
loop_
_entity.id
_entity.type
_entity.pdbx_description
1 polymer ?
#
loop_
_entity_poly.entity_id
_entity_poly.type
_entity_poly.pdbx_seq_one_letter_code
_entity_poly.pdbx_strand_id
1 'polypeptide(L)'
;MIRTFIATALASAVLAIACESYAPGPIDLDVPGKLEAIARDHPSHFAAIQKILAEVPRQPPDERAVVTWMRTQFDAQNIRYVDLIMTSLPPKKRLEFSLDNTAYVKVITLTNWQAKAVPVPDVAPVK
;
A
#
# COMPACT_ATOMS: atom_id res chain seq x y z
N MET A 1 72.93 -15.20 27.49
CA MET A 1 72.07 -15.69 26.40
C MET A 1 70.63 -15.34 26.72
N ILE A 2 70.08 -14.32 26.05
CA ILE A 2 68.73 -13.79 26.24
C ILE A 2 67.85 -14.41 25.15
N ARG A 3 66.73 -15.04 25.51
CA ARG A 3 65.75 -15.59 24.56
C ARG A 3 64.43 -14.86 24.77
N THR A 4 64.20 -13.85 23.95
CA THR A 4 62.96 -13.08 23.86
C THR A 4 61.93 -13.90 23.08
N PHE A 5 60.79 -14.22 23.69
CA PHE A 5 59.63 -14.78 22.97
C PHE A 5 58.62 -13.66 22.75
N ILE A 6 58.47 -13.25 21.49
CA ILE A 6 57.45 -12.31 21.02
C ILE A 6 56.19 -13.13 20.76
N ALA A 7 55.12 -12.89 21.52
CA ALA A 7 53.81 -13.49 21.26
C ALA A 7 52.90 -12.47 20.57
N THR A 8 52.55 -12.81 19.33
CA THR A 8 51.80 -12.03 18.35
C THR A 8 50.34 -11.83 18.77
N ALA A 9 49.85 -10.59 18.76
CA ALA A 9 48.46 -10.26 18.98
C ALA A 9 47.61 -10.54 17.72
N LEU A 10 46.57 -11.35 17.83
CA LEU A 10 45.53 -11.52 16.81
C LEU A 10 44.48 -10.41 16.96
N ALA A 11 44.48 -9.42 16.07
CA ALA A 11 43.38 -8.48 15.93
C ALA A 11 42.34 -9.07 14.96
N SER A 12 41.19 -9.50 15.49
CA SER A 12 40.03 -9.87 14.66
C SER A 12 39.25 -8.60 14.32
N ALA A 13 39.34 -8.15 13.08
CA ALA A 13 38.49 -7.09 12.55
C ALA A 13 37.11 -7.67 12.21
N VAL A 14 36.09 -7.35 13.01
CA VAL A 14 34.69 -7.65 12.69
C VAL A 14 34.24 -6.68 11.61
N LEU A 15 34.05 -7.16 10.38
CA LEU A 15 33.46 -6.40 9.29
C LEU A 15 31.95 -6.32 9.54
N ALA A 16 31.48 -5.24 10.18
CA ALA A 16 30.07 -4.94 10.27
C ALA A 16 29.56 -4.54 8.87
N ILE A 17 28.99 -5.49 8.14
CA ILE A 17 28.24 -5.21 6.93
C ILE A 17 26.98 -4.47 7.38
N ALA A 18 26.96 -3.15 7.21
CA ALA A 18 25.74 -2.38 7.29
C ALA A 18 24.82 -2.85 6.16
N CYS A 19 23.89 -3.75 6.47
CA CYS A 19 22.77 -4.03 5.58
C CYS A 19 21.91 -2.76 5.62
N GLU A 20 22.08 -1.89 4.62
CA GLU A 20 21.10 -0.86 4.37
C GLU A 20 19.78 -1.57 4.10
N SER A 21 18.90 -1.55 5.11
CA SER A 21 17.54 -2.03 5.02
C SER A 21 16.81 -1.16 4.00
N TYR A 22 16.88 -1.53 2.72
CA TYR A 22 16.00 -0.96 1.71
C TYR A 22 14.59 -1.37 2.13
N ALA A 23 13.84 -0.45 2.74
CA ALA A 23 12.47 -0.71 3.13
C ALA A 23 11.73 -1.21 1.88
N PRO A 24 11.23 -2.46 1.85
CA PRO A 24 10.52 -2.95 0.69
C PRO A 24 9.38 -2.00 0.38
N GLY A 25 9.24 -1.60 -0.89
CA GLY A 25 8.09 -0.81 -1.33
C GLY A 25 6.77 -1.52 -1.01
N PRO A 26 5.62 -0.81 -1.09
CA PRO A 26 4.32 -1.41 -0.81
C PRO A 26 4.09 -2.66 -1.68
N ILE A 27 3.47 -3.68 -1.08
CA ILE A 27 3.12 -4.92 -1.78
C ILE A 27 1.97 -4.63 -2.74
N ASP A 28 2.24 -4.78 -4.04
CA ASP A 28 1.25 -4.61 -5.08
C ASP A 28 0.31 -5.82 -5.16
N LEU A 29 -0.95 -5.60 -4.80
CA LEU A 29 -2.02 -6.60 -4.80
C LEU A 29 -2.63 -6.83 -6.20
N ASP A 30 -2.19 -6.10 -7.23
CA ASP A 30 -2.50 -6.36 -8.64
C ASP A 30 -1.55 -7.39 -9.26
N VAL A 31 -0.40 -7.66 -8.63
CA VAL A 31 0.55 -8.67 -9.10
C VAL A 31 0.04 -10.08 -8.77
N PRO A 32 -0.11 -10.98 -9.78
CA PRO A 32 -0.53 -12.36 -9.56
C PRO A 32 0.39 -13.09 -8.56
N GLY A 33 -0.17 -13.94 -7.70
CA GLY A 33 0.59 -14.71 -6.71
C GLY A 33 0.85 -13.98 -5.39
N LYS A 34 0.64 -12.65 -5.31
CA LYS A 34 0.89 -11.89 -4.08
C LYS A 34 -0.15 -12.15 -3.01
N LEU A 35 -1.43 -12.26 -3.36
CA LEU A 35 -2.48 -12.59 -2.40
C LEU A 35 -2.30 -14.00 -1.82
N GLU A 36 -1.88 -14.96 -2.63
CA GLU A 36 -1.60 -16.33 -2.21
C GLU A 36 -0.39 -16.39 -1.28
N ALA A 37 0.66 -15.61 -1.57
CA ALA A 37 1.81 -15.46 -0.67
C ALA A 37 1.37 -14.87 0.67
N ILE A 38 0.55 -13.81 0.67
CA ILE A 38 0.01 -13.22 1.90
C ILE A 38 -0.86 -14.22 2.66
N ALA A 39 -1.68 -15.04 1.99
CA ALA A 39 -2.49 -16.06 2.64
C ALA A 39 -1.65 -17.09 3.42
N ARG A 40 -0.49 -17.46 2.87
CA ARG A 40 0.45 -18.38 3.50
C ARG A 40 1.24 -17.71 4.63
N ASP A 41 1.74 -16.50 4.38
CA ASP A 41 2.75 -15.86 5.23
C ASP A 41 2.11 -14.98 6.33
N HIS A 42 0.93 -14.41 6.07
CA HIS A 42 0.19 -13.49 6.95
C HIS A 42 -1.34 -13.71 6.86
N PRO A 43 -1.88 -14.83 7.40
CA PRO A 43 -3.28 -15.21 7.21
C PRO A 43 -4.30 -14.20 7.77
N SER A 44 -3.96 -13.47 8.84
CA SER A 44 -4.79 -12.40 9.39
C SER A 44 -4.93 -11.22 8.42
N HIS A 45 -3.81 -10.79 7.81
CA HIS A 45 -3.80 -9.73 6.81
C HIS A 45 -4.58 -10.16 5.56
N PHE A 46 -4.42 -11.41 5.13
CA PHE A 46 -5.19 -11.94 4.02
C PHE A 46 -6.70 -11.82 4.27
N ALA A 47 -7.18 -12.23 5.44
CA ALA A 47 -8.61 -12.12 5.79
C ALA A 47 -9.09 -10.66 5.81
N ALA A 48 -8.30 -9.73 6.34
CA ALA A 48 -8.62 -8.30 6.32
C ALA A 48 -8.65 -7.74 4.90
N ILE A 49 -7.63 -8.03 4.09
CA ILE A 49 -7.52 -7.59 2.69
C ILE A 49 -8.71 -8.11 1.88
N GLN A 50 -9.10 -9.37 2.03
CA GLN A 50 -10.26 -9.92 1.33
C GLN A 50 -11.54 -9.14 1.63
N LYS A 51 -11.79 -8.80 2.91
CA LYS A 51 -12.94 -7.97 3.30
C LYS A 51 -12.83 -6.55 2.73
N ILE A 52 -11.67 -5.92 2.85
CA ILE A 52 -11.42 -4.58 2.30
C ILE A 52 -11.72 -4.57 0.80
N LEU A 53 -11.16 -5.50 0.03
CA LEU A 53 -11.33 -5.56 -1.42
C LEU A 53 -12.77 -5.88 -1.84
N ALA A 54 -13.53 -6.61 -1.03
CA ALA A 54 -14.94 -6.87 -1.29
C ALA A 54 -15.83 -5.64 -1.03
N GLU A 55 -15.49 -4.81 -0.04
CA GLU A 55 -16.35 -3.73 0.44
C GLU A 55 -15.97 -2.34 -0.10
N VAL A 56 -14.68 -2.05 -0.26
CA VAL A 56 -14.21 -0.74 -0.71
C VAL A 56 -14.81 -0.28 -2.06
N PRO A 57 -15.06 -1.15 -3.06
CA PRO A 57 -15.71 -0.73 -4.31
C PRO A 57 -17.14 -0.20 -4.13
N ARG A 58 -17.78 -0.52 -3.00
CA ARG A 58 -19.16 -0.14 -2.66
C ARG A 58 -19.23 1.07 -1.73
N GLN A 59 -18.09 1.46 -1.14
CA GLN A 59 -18.00 2.68 -0.34
C GLN A 59 -18.26 3.91 -1.23
N PRO A 60 -18.80 5.00 -0.66
CA PRO A 60 -18.89 6.28 -1.36
C PRO A 60 -17.51 6.68 -1.91
N PRO A 61 -17.41 7.36 -3.06
CA PRO A 61 -16.15 7.85 -3.61
C PRO A 61 -15.58 9.05 -2.83
N ASP A 62 -15.75 9.06 -1.51
CA ASP A 62 -15.27 10.06 -0.57
C ASP A 62 -14.09 9.50 0.24
N GLU A 63 -12.94 10.15 0.14
CA GLU A 63 -11.71 9.71 0.81
C GLU A 63 -11.84 9.70 2.33
N ARG A 64 -12.49 10.70 2.93
CA ARG A 64 -12.60 10.79 4.39
C ARG A 64 -13.45 9.66 4.96
N ALA A 65 -14.54 9.29 4.30
CA ALA A 65 -15.38 8.17 4.66
C ALA A 65 -14.61 6.86 4.59
N VAL A 66 -13.90 6.60 3.47
CA VAL A 66 -13.09 5.38 3.29
C VAL A 66 -11.98 5.30 4.34
N VAL A 67 -11.23 6.39 4.57
CA VAL A 67 -10.16 6.44 5.56
C VAL A 67 -10.70 6.16 6.97
N THR A 68 -11.82 6.78 7.34
CA THR A 68 -12.45 6.56 8.65
C THR A 68 -12.90 5.11 8.81
N TRP A 69 -13.60 4.56 7.82
CA TRP A 69 -14.05 3.18 7.83
C TRP A 69 -12.88 2.20 7.94
N MET A 70 -11.81 2.38 7.16
CA MET A 70 -10.64 1.49 7.18
C MET A 70 -9.92 1.51 8.52
N ARG A 71 -9.77 2.69 9.14
CA ARG A 71 -9.20 2.81 10.49
C ARG A 71 -10.06 2.09 11.52
N THR A 72 -11.37 2.31 11.51
CA THR A 72 -12.26 1.77 12.54
C THR A 72 -12.46 0.25 12.40
N GLN A 73 -12.54 -0.28 11.18
CA GLN A 73 -12.88 -1.69 10.96
C GLN A 73 -11.66 -2.62 10.88
N PHE A 74 -10.50 -2.09 10.51
CA PHE A 74 -9.31 -2.91 10.23
C PHE A 74 -8.04 -2.41 10.92
N ASP A 75 -8.12 -1.35 11.73
CA ASP A 75 -6.94 -0.67 12.31
C ASP A 75 -5.89 -0.28 11.26
N ALA A 76 -6.35 0.00 10.03
CA ALA A 76 -5.47 0.31 8.92
C ALA A 76 -4.84 1.71 9.07
N GLN A 77 -3.57 1.82 8.67
CA GLN A 77 -2.77 3.04 8.77
C GLN A 77 -2.30 3.50 7.38
N ASN A 78 -1.73 4.71 7.30
CA ASN A 78 -1.17 5.28 6.07
C ASN A 78 -2.12 5.18 4.85
N ILE A 79 -3.43 5.34 5.08
CA ILE A 79 -4.45 5.13 4.07
C ILE A 79 -4.44 6.31 3.09
N ARG A 80 -4.39 6.02 1.80
CA ARG A 80 -4.59 6.99 0.72
C ARG A 80 -5.58 6.44 -0.29
N TYR A 81 -6.57 7.26 -0.65
CA TYR A 81 -7.65 6.88 -1.57
C TYR A 81 -7.75 7.87 -2.73
N VAL A 82 -6.84 7.72 -3.68
CA VAL A 82 -6.54 8.77 -4.66
C VAL A 82 -7.06 8.44 -6.05
N ASP A 83 -7.39 9.50 -6.79
CA ASP A 83 -7.73 9.39 -8.21
C ASP A 83 -6.49 9.01 -9.03
N LEU A 84 -6.72 8.26 -10.11
CA LEU A 84 -5.69 7.99 -11.11
C LEU A 84 -5.58 9.18 -12.06
N ILE A 85 -4.36 9.47 -12.54
CA ILE A 85 -4.08 10.57 -13.48
C ILE A 85 -4.97 10.48 -14.74
N MET A 86 -5.20 9.26 -15.23
CA MET A 86 -6.16 8.99 -16.30
C MET A 86 -7.39 8.31 -15.72
N THR A 87 -8.56 8.90 -15.96
CA THR A 87 -9.84 8.37 -15.49
C THR A 87 -10.36 7.28 -16.43
N SER A 88 -11.02 6.27 -15.88
CA SER A 88 -11.66 5.20 -16.63
C SER A 88 -13.18 5.22 -16.43
N LEU A 89 -13.89 4.47 -17.28
CA LEU A 89 -15.32 4.17 -17.10
C LEU A 89 -15.49 2.64 -17.10
N PRO A 90 -15.87 2.00 -15.96
CA PRO A 90 -16.14 2.59 -14.64
C PRO A 90 -14.91 3.26 -14.00
N PRO A 91 -15.11 4.21 -13.06
CA PRO A 91 -14.02 4.93 -12.41
C PRO A 91 -13.18 3.99 -11.56
N LYS A 92 -11.88 4.27 -11.52
CA LYS A 92 -10.88 3.55 -10.75
C LYS A 92 -10.17 4.49 -9.79
N LYS A 93 -9.76 3.96 -8.65
CA LYS A 93 -8.95 4.66 -7.65
C LYS A 93 -7.78 3.79 -7.21
N ARG A 94 -6.70 4.43 -6.81
CA ARG A 94 -5.59 3.75 -6.13
C ARG A 94 -5.83 3.79 -4.63
N LEU A 95 -5.87 2.61 -4.03
CA LEU A 95 -5.93 2.43 -2.59
C LEU A 95 -4.54 2.02 -2.09
N GLU A 96 -3.97 2.83 -1.21
CA GLU A 96 -2.76 2.51 -0.44
C GLU A 96 -3.15 2.42 1.04
N PHE A 97 -2.62 1.45 1.76
CA PHE A 97 -2.85 1.30 3.20
C PHE A 97 -1.79 0.40 3.82
N SER A 98 -1.66 0.46 5.14
CA SER A 98 -0.83 -0.44 5.94
C SER A 98 -1.70 -1.22 6.91
N LEU A 99 -1.40 -2.50 7.08
CA LEU A 99 -1.84 -3.30 8.22
C LEU A 99 -0.60 -3.62 9.04
N ASP A 100 -0.65 -3.33 10.34
CA ASP A 100 0.52 -3.28 11.21
C ASP A 100 1.64 -2.45 10.55
N ASN A 101 2.76 -3.09 10.20
CA ASN A 101 3.92 -2.45 9.57
C ASN A 101 4.11 -2.86 8.10
N THR A 102 3.09 -3.46 7.47
CA THR A 102 3.16 -3.91 6.07
C THR A 102 2.28 -3.03 5.19
N ALA A 103 2.88 -2.41 4.18
CA ALA A 103 2.18 -1.55 3.22
C ALA A 103 1.68 -2.34 2.01
N TYR A 104 0.49 -2.00 1.55
CA TYR A 104 -0.21 -2.60 0.42
C TYR A 104 -0.70 -1.52 -0.54
N VAL A 105 -0.77 -1.88 -1.82
CA VAL A 105 -1.37 -1.03 -2.85
C VAL A 105 -2.26 -1.87 -3.77
N LYS A 106 -3.40 -1.29 -4.17
CA LYS A 106 -4.33 -1.90 -5.13
C LYS A 106 -4.98 -0.83 -5.99
N VAL A 107 -5.15 -1.09 -7.28
CA VAL A 107 -6.10 -0.37 -8.12
C VAL A 107 -7.48 -1.01 -7.99
N ILE A 108 -8.45 -0.24 -7.49
CA ILE A 108 -9.83 -0.70 -7.35
C ILE A 108 -10.72 -0.07 -8.41
N THR A 109 -11.73 -0.82 -8.85
CA THR A 109 -12.80 -0.32 -9.73
C THR A 109 -14.02 -0.03 -8.88
N LEU A 110 -14.58 1.18 -8.95
CA LEU A 110 -15.73 1.55 -8.14
C LEU A 110 -17.01 0.99 -8.75
N THR A 111 -17.92 0.53 -7.90
CA THR A 111 -19.21 -0.03 -8.28
C THR A 111 -20.38 0.83 -7.81
N ASN A 112 -20.23 1.51 -6.67
CA ASN A 112 -21.21 2.47 -6.16
C ASN A 112 -20.79 3.91 -6.52
N TRP A 113 -20.82 4.22 -7.81
CA TRP A 113 -20.55 5.56 -8.32
C TRP A 113 -21.78 6.01 -9.12
N GLN A 114 -22.37 7.14 -8.73
CA GLN A 114 -23.41 7.75 -9.55
C GLN A 114 -22.75 8.70 -10.53
N ALA A 115 -22.95 8.48 -11.84
CA ALA A 115 -22.61 9.44 -12.86
C ALA A 115 -23.48 10.69 -12.65
N LYS A 116 -22.97 11.70 -11.95
CA LYS A 116 -23.66 12.99 -11.90
C LYS A 116 -23.42 13.69 -13.22
N ALA A 117 -24.39 13.61 -14.14
CA ALA A 117 -24.39 14.45 -15.33
C ALA A 117 -24.37 15.92 -14.90
N VAL A 118 -23.28 16.62 -15.18
CA VAL A 118 -23.20 18.07 -14.99
C VAL A 118 -23.63 18.69 -16.32
N PRO A 119 -24.68 19.53 -16.34
CA PRO A 119 -25.07 20.26 -17.54
C PRO A 119 -23.88 21.08 -18.05
N VAL A 120 -23.64 21.04 -19.36
CA VAL A 120 -22.72 22.00 -19.98
C VAL A 120 -23.33 23.38 -19.73
N PRO A 121 -22.60 24.32 -19.09
CA PRO A 121 -23.08 25.69 -18.96
C PRO A 121 -23.41 26.21 -20.35
N ASP A 122 -24.57 26.86 -20.50
CA ASP A 122 -24.94 27.53 -21.74
C ASP A 122 -23.91 28.64 -22.00
N VAL A 123 -22.89 28.34 -22.80
CA VAL A 123 -21.89 29.31 -23.21
C VAL A 123 -22.55 30.12 -24.30
N ALA A 124 -23.12 31.26 -23.92
CA ALA A 124 -23.73 32.19 -24.86
C ALA A 124 -22.77 32.42 -26.04
N PRO A 125 -23.24 32.36 -27.29
CA PRO A 125 -22.38 32.52 -28.44
C PRO A 125 -21.68 33.89 -28.37
N VAL A 126 -20.35 33.86 -28.46
CA VAL A 126 -19.54 35.06 -28.62
C VAL A 126 -19.94 35.68 -29.96
N LYS A 127 -20.41 36.93 -29.90
CA LYS A 127 -20.89 37.69 -31.06
C LYS A 127 -19.75 38.36 -31.81
#